data_AF-A0A9N9QE57-F1
#
_entry.id   AF-A0A9N9QE57-F1
#
_cell.length_a   1.000
_cell.length_b   1.000
_cell.length_c   1.000
_cell.angle_alpha   90.00
_cell.angle_beta   90.00
_cell.angle_gamma   90.00
#
_symmetry.space_group_name_H-M   'P 1'
#
loop_
_entity.id
_entity.type
_entity.pdbx_description
1 polymer ?
#
loop_
_entity_poly.entity_id
_entity_poly.type
_entity_poly.pdbx_seq_one_letter_code
_entity_poly.pdbx_strand_id
1 'polypeptide(L)'
;MEGGEATYGEAPIRAPTTDPLNTEFVYYSAVLRMFGPTLTKEGDRRYIIPWIRKLFRPEYHSSQLREKRNKYLAYLTTSLLLDEAVDTFRRFPPDGPLPDLQSVRPGPVAAAQWETDNMWQDSLQNLPDDFSLLDCYIHDEPEMCKKDHQFDKILDQEFQLYLYLIKPYAAMISSGTERTRVAAWLQMLCSVHGNECCSRMKAIRNDYMMALLGYVHDLRAVGPFAENPSWQTLKPLAEAAKLAVENCAITDPTGCYANEFLANQPMPDDGAFCYIAITGDLVTSNLPQT
;
A
#
# COMPACT_ATOMS: atom_id res chain seq x y z
N MET A 1 -11.92 -61.95 33.66
CA MET A 1 -11.61 -60.70 34.38
C MET A 1 -10.77 -59.86 33.44
N GLU A 2 -11.43 -59.04 32.65
CA GLU A 2 -10.81 -58.11 31.71
C GLU A 2 -10.33 -56.89 32.50
N GLY A 3 -9.02 -56.62 32.45
CA GLY A 3 -8.42 -55.43 33.04
C GLY A 3 -8.44 -54.30 32.04
N GLY A 4 -9.25 -53.28 32.29
CA GLY A 4 -9.35 -52.09 31.46
C GLY A 4 -8.12 -51.19 31.60
N GLU A 5 -7.53 -50.83 30.46
CA GLU A 5 -6.54 -49.76 30.34
C GLU A 5 -7.22 -48.40 30.54
N ALA A 6 -6.76 -47.63 31.53
CA ALA A 6 -7.17 -46.27 31.74
C ALA A 6 -6.45 -45.35 30.74
N THR A 7 -7.20 -44.83 29.76
CA THR A 7 -6.73 -43.78 28.87
C THR A 7 -6.65 -42.46 29.64
N TYR A 8 -5.44 -41.95 29.83
CA TYR A 8 -5.22 -40.58 30.29
C TYR A 8 -5.64 -39.63 29.16
N GLY A 9 -6.77 -38.95 29.34
CA GLY A 9 -7.21 -37.91 28.43
C GLY A 9 -6.22 -36.74 28.45
N GLU A 10 -5.59 -36.46 27.30
CA GLU A 10 -4.89 -35.21 27.07
C GLU A 10 -5.85 -34.04 27.28
N ALA A 11 -5.52 -33.16 28.23
CA ALA A 11 -6.25 -31.92 28.38
C ALA A 11 -6.06 -31.07 27.12
N PRO A 12 -7.12 -30.51 26.51
CA PRO A 12 -6.97 -29.68 25.33
C PRO A 12 -6.12 -28.46 25.68
N ILE A 13 -5.04 -28.26 24.93
CA ILE A 13 -4.23 -27.05 24.94
C ILE A 13 -5.18 -25.90 24.58
N ARG A 14 -5.59 -25.10 25.58
CA ARG A 14 -6.35 -23.88 25.34
C ARG A 14 -5.47 -22.95 24.52
N ALA A 15 -5.82 -22.75 23.25
CA ALA A 15 -5.27 -21.66 22.46
C ALA A 15 -5.40 -20.35 23.27
N PRO A 16 -4.34 -19.52 23.35
CA PRO A 16 -4.45 -18.24 24.03
C PRO A 16 -5.56 -17.45 23.34
N THR A 17 -6.67 -17.25 24.05
CA THR A 17 -7.78 -16.42 23.59
C THR A 17 -7.28 -14.97 23.61
N THR A 18 -6.73 -14.51 22.49
CA THR A 18 -6.37 -13.11 22.28
C THR A 18 -7.63 -12.26 22.41
N ASP A 19 -7.70 -11.42 23.45
CA ASP A 19 -8.79 -10.46 23.63
C ASP A 19 -8.74 -9.41 22.51
N PRO A 20 -9.69 -9.42 21.55
CA PRO A 20 -9.61 -8.57 20.37
C PRO A 20 -9.57 -7.08 20.72
N LEU A 21 -10.31 -6.67 21.77
CA LEU A 21 -10.36 -5.28 22.22
C LEU A 21 -9.04 -4.84 22.84
N ASN A 22 -8.28 -5.77 23.44
CA ASN A 22 -6.95 -5.46 23.94
C ASN A 22 -5.95 -5.33 22.78
N THR A 23 -6.02 -6.22 21.79
CA THR A 23 -5.20 -6.14 20.57
C THR A 23 -5.41 -4.82 19.84
N GLU A 24 -6.67 -4.43 19.62
CA GLU A 24 -7.02 -3.13 19.03
C GLU A 24 -6.45 -1.96 19.83
N PHE A 25 -6.58 -1.98 21.15
CA PHE A 25 -6.06 -0.91 22.02
C PHE A 25 -4.55 -0.76 21.89
N VAL A 26 -3.81 -1.88 21.86
CA VAL A 26 -2.36 -1.89 21.65
C VAL A 26 -2.01 -1.33 20.28
N TYR A 27 -2.72 -1.76 19.23
CA TYR A 27 -2.53 -1.27 17.87
C TYR A 27 -2.73 0.25 17.78
N TYR A 28 -3.88 0.76 18.21
CA TYR A 28 -4.15 2.21 18.19
C TYR A 28 -3.15 2.99 19.05
N SER A 29 -2.71 2.43 20.18
CA SER A 29 -1.67 3.05 21.02
C SER A 29 -0.34 3.19 20.29
N ALA A 30 0.06 2.18 19.51
CA ALA A 30 1.28 2.22 18.72
C ALA A 30 1.19 3.29 17.62
N VAL A 31 0.06 3.35 16.91
CA VAL A 31 -0.20 4.37 15.88
C VAL A 31 -0.18 5.78 16.47
N LEU A 32 -0.88 6.02 17.59
CA LEU A 32 -0.89 7.31 18.27
C LEU A 32 0.51 7.78 18.70
N ARG A 33 1.38 6.86 19.14
CA ARG A 33 2.78 7.17 19.51
C ARG A 33 3.63 7.54 18.30
N MET A 34 3.40 6.87 17.17
CA MET A 34 4.14 7.10 15.93
C MET A 34 3.74 8.41 15.25
N PHE A 35 2.43 8.66 15.11
CA PHE A 35 1.91 9.79 14.33
C PHE A 35 1.52 11.02 15.17
N GLY A 36 1.28 10.86 16.47
CA GLY A 36 0.93 11.98 17.35
C GLY A 36 1.96 13.13 17.33
N PRO A 37 3.28 12.83 17.37
CA PRO A 37 4.33 13.85 17.25
C PRO A 37 4.43 14.47 15.85
N THR A 38 4.06 13.73 14.80
CA THR A 38 4.29 14.12 13.40
C THR A 38 3.21 15.05 12.84
N LEU A 39 2.16 15.35 13.63
CA LEU A 39 1.10 16.26 13.20
C LEU A 39 1.66 17.61 12.72
N THR A 40 1.38 18.00 11.48
CA THR A 40 1.97 19.20 10.89
C THR A 40 1.47 20.48 11.59
N LYS A 41 0.19 20.52 11.97
CA LYS A 41 -0.44 21.70 12.59
C LYS A 41 -0.32 21.67 14.11
N GLU A 42 0.39 22.64 14.70
CA GLU A 42 0.47 22.81 16.16
C GLU A 42 -0.89 23.00 16.84
N GLY A 43 -1.82 23.68 16.16
CA GLY A 43 -3.18 23.88 16.65
C GLY A 43 -3.92 22.56 16.89
N ASP A 44 -3.73 21.58 16.02
CA ASP A 44 -4.40 20.27 16.13
C ASP A 44 -3.82 19.44 17.27
N ARG A 45 -2.49 19.52 17.48
CA ARG A 45 -1.83 18.91 18.64
C ARG A 45 -2.43 19.38 19.97
N ARG A 46 -2.80 20.67 20.06
CA ARG A 46 -3.42 21.25 21.28
C ARG A 46 -4.73 20.56 21.66
N TYR A 47 -5.51 20.11 20.69
CA TYR A 47 -6.80 19.44 20.94
C TYR A 47 -6.64 17.93 21.08
N ILE A 48 -5.77 17.31 20.27
CA ILE A 48 -5.57 15.86 20.24
C ILE A 48 -4.92 15.32 21.52
N ILE A 49 -3.92 16.00 22.07
CA ILE A 49 -3.23 15.54 23.29
C ILE A 49 -4.19 15.36 24.48
N PRO A 50 -5.09 16.31 24.81
CA PRO A 50 -6.14 16.12 25.81
C PRO A 50 -7.04 14.90 25.55
N TRP A 51 -7.41 14.64 24.29
CA TRP A 51 -8.20 13.46 23.93
C TRP A 51 -7.45 12.16 24.20
N ILE A 52 -6.18 12.07 23.81
CA ILE A 52 -5.33 10.92 24.14
C ILE A 52 -5.30 10.72 25.66
N ARG A 53 -5.01 11.77 26.43
CA ARG A 53 -4.99 11.67 27.91
C ARG A 53 -6.31 11.19 28.48
N LYS A 54 -7.45 11.61 27.93
CA LYS A 54 -8.78 11.16 28.37
C LYS A 54 -9.02 9.68 28.06
N LEU A 55 -8.75 9.25 26.83
CA LEU A 55 -9.01 7.88 26.39
C LEU A 55 -8.12 6.85 27.10
N PHE A 56 -6.96 7.28 27.62
CA PHE A 56 -6.04 6.46 28.39
C PHE A 56 -6.27 6.51 29.91
N ARG A 57 -7.33 7.19 30.39
CA ARG A 57 -7.62 7.17 31.83
C ARG A 57 -8.02 5.77 32.31
N PRO A 58 -7.73 5.41 33.57
CA PRO A 58 -8.03 4.09 34.12
C PRO A 58 -9.49 3.68 33.96
N GLU A 59 -10.44 4.61 34.10
CA GLU A 59 -11.87 4.32 33.99
C GLU A 59 -12.25 3.66 32.65
N TYR A 60 -11.57 4.03 31.56
CA TYR A 60 -11.83 3.51 30.21
C TYR A 60 -11.20 2.14 29.93
N HIS A 61 -10.50 1.55 30.91
CA HIS A 61 -10.01 0.17 30.85
C HIS A 61 -11.03 -0.84 31.39
N SER A 62 -12.14 -0.35 31.98
CA SER A 62 -13.24 -1.20 32.45
C SER A 62 -13.92 -1.92 31.29
N SER A 63 -14.48 -3.11 31.57
CA SER A 63 -15.19 -3.94 30.59
C SER A 63 -16.36 -3.22 29.91
N GLN A 64 -17.00 -2.29 30.63
CA GLN A 64 -18.15 -1.52 30.13
C GLN A 64 -17.75 -0.38 29.17
N LEU A 65 -16.53 0.15 29.28
CA LEU A 65 -16.12 1.35 28.54
C LEU A 65 -15.04 1.09 27.49
N ARG A 66 -14.34 -0.05 27.54
CA ARG A 66 -13.24 -0.38 26.63
C ARG A 66 -13.63 -0.40 25.15
N GLU A 67 -14.84 -0.87 24.82
CA GLU A 67 -15.33 -0.89 23.43
C GLU A 67 -15.55 0.54 22.92
N LYS A 68 -16.21 1.38 23.72
CA LYS A 68 -16.44 2.79 23.39
C LYS A 68 -15.12 3.54 23.23
N ARG A 69 -14.18 3.33 24.15
CA ARG A 69 -12.82 3.86 24.06
C ARG A 69 -12.15 3.44 22.75
N ASN A 70 -12.18 2.16 22.40
CA ASN A 70 -11.55 1.66 21.17
C ASN A 70 -12.15 2.29 19.91
N LYS A 71 -13.47 2.48 19.86
CA LYS A 71 -14.12 3.19 18.74
C LYS A 71 -13.64 4.65 18.62
N TYR A 72 -13.46 5.35 19.75
CA TYR A 72 -12.85 6.69 19.75
C TYR A 72 -11.37 6.66 19.34
N LEU A 73 -10.61 5.66 19.77
CA LEU A 73 -9.20 5.50 19.40
C LEU A 73 -9.03 5.19 17.91
N ALA A 74 -9.91 4.38 17.33
CA ALA A 74 -9.96 4.11 15.90
C ALA A 74 -10.20 5.42 15.12
N TYR A 75 -11.19 6.20 15.53
CA TYR A 75 -11.52 7.47 14.87
C TYR A 75 -10.41 8.52 15.02
N LEU A 76 -9.78 8.59 16.21
CA LEU A 76 -8.63 9.46 16.44
C LEU A 76 -7.43 9.01 15.61
N THR A 77 -7.23 7.70 15.45
CA THR A 77 -6.20 7.13 14.58
C THR A 77 -6.41 7.57 13.13
N THR A 78 -7.64 7.52 12.61
CA THR A 78 -7.96 8.05 11.27
C THR A 78 -7.63 9.55 11.15
N SER A 79 -7.93 10.34 12.18
CA SER A 79 -7.57 11.78 12.20
C SER A 79 -6.06 11.99 12.10
N LEU A 80 -5.27 11.22 12.85
CA LEU A 80 -3.81 11.29 12.79
C LEU A 80 -3.26 10.89 11.42
N LEU A 81 -3.84 9.85 10.79
CA LEU A 81 -3.42 9.41 9.46
C LEU A 81 -3.73 10.45 8.37
N LEU A 82 -4.74 11.29 8.58
CA LEU A 82 -5.07 12.43 7.72
C LEU A 82 -4.22 13.69 8.03
N ASP A 83 -3.33 13.62 9.01
CA ASP A 83 -2.52 14.75 9.48
C ASP A 83 -3.35 15.98 9.91
N GLU A 84 -4.58 15.75 10.40
CA GLU A 84 -5.43 16.83 10.89
C GLU A 84 -6.40 16.40 12.00
N ALA A 85 -6.81 17.35 12.85
CA ALA A 85 -7.90 17.11 13.78
C ALA A 85 -9.25 17.11 13.05
N VAL A 86 -9.98 15.99 13.13
CA VAL A 86 -11.29 15.82 12.47
C VAL A 86 -12.43 15.88 13.50
N ASP A 87 -13.52 16.56 13.15
CA ASP A 87 -14.79 16.58 13.88
C ASP A 87 -14.70 16.85 15.40
N THR A 88 -15.03 15.85 16.23
CA THR A 88 -15.04 15.97 17.70
C THR A 88 -13.65 16.29 18.26
N PHE A 89 -12.60 15.92 17.54
CA PHE A 89 -11.21 16.17 17.93
C PHE A 89 -10.75 17.59 17.64
N ARG A 90 -11.56 18.43 16.96
CA ARG A 90 -11.32 19.89 16.81
C ARG A 90 -11.68 20.70 18.06
N ARG A 91 -12.13 20.04 19.13
CA ARG A 91 -12.51 20.64 20.40
C ARG A 91 -11.89 19.86 21.54
N PHE A 92 -11.82 20.48 22.72
CA PHE A 92 -11.39 19.77 23.92
C PHE A 92 -12.37 18.64 24.27
N PRO A 93 -11.89 17.51 24.82
CA PRO A 93 -12.78 16.47 25.31
C PRO A 93 -13.69 17.01 26.42
N PRO A 94 -14.94 16.53 26.52
CA PRO A 94 -15.84 16.98 27.59
C PRO A 94 -15.33 16.56 28.97
N ASP A 95 -15.68 17.27 30.03
CA ASP A 95 -15.20 16.93 31.39
C ASP A 95 -15.85 15.66 31.98
N GLY A 96 -16.97 15.21 31.40
CA GLY A 96 -17.75 14.03 31.82
C GLY A 96 -17.54 12.75 30.98
N PRO A 97 -18.49 11.80 30.99
CA PRO A 97 -18.38 10.58 30.21
C PRO A 97 -18.27 10.86 28.71
N LEU A 98 -17.64 9.96 27.95
CA LEU A 98 -17.63 10.07 26.49
C LEU A 98 -19.07 10.07 25.96
N PRO A 99 -19.45 10.99 25.06
CA PRO A 99 -20.74 10.92 24.39
C PRO A 99 -20.78 9.71 23.46
N ASP A 100 -21.97 9.23 23.12
CA ASP A 100 -22.10 8.16 22.14
C ASP A 100 -21.58 8.61 20.77
N LEU A 101 -20.79 7.77 20.09
CA LEU A 101 -20.20 8.13 18.80
C LEU A 101 -21.28 8.34 17.73
N GLN A 102 -22.42 7.64 17.82
CA GLN A 102 -23.54 7.86 16.91
C GLN A 102 -24.16 9.25 17.05
N SER A 103 -23.99 9.89 18.22
CA SER A 103 -24.44 11.28 18.45
C SER A 103 -23.45 12.32 17.90
N VAL A 104 -22.22 11.91 17.59
CA VAL A 104 -21.22 12.75 16.94
C VAL A 104 -21.51 12.71 15.45
N ARG A 105 -22.08 13.79 14.91
CA ARG A 105 -22.27 13.93 13.46
C ARG A 105 -20.91 14.27 12.85
N PRO A 106 -20.34 13.40 12.00
CA PRO A 106 -19.14 13.77 11.26
C PRO A 106 -19.49 14.97 10.38
N GLY A 107 -18.63 15.98 10.42
CA GLY A 107 -18.69 17.08 9.48
C GLY A 107 -18.34 16.60 8.08
N PRO A 108 -18.60 17.41 7.05
CA PRO A 108 -18.11 17.11 5.72
C PRO A 108 -16.57 17.09 5.75
N VAL A 109 -15.99 15.92 5.52
CA VAL A 109 -14.57 15.77 5.25
C VAL A 109 -14.35 16.25 3.82
N ALA A 110 -13.44 17.22 3.64
CA ALA A 110 -13.09 17.67 2.31
C ALA A 110 -12.44 16.52 1.54
N ALA A 111 -12.74 16.42 0.24
CA ALA A 111 -12.06 15.44 -0.61
C ALA A 111 -10.55 15.67 -0.56
N ALA A 112 -9.78 14.59 -0.46
CA ALA A 112 -8.34 14.67 -0.53
C ALA A 112 -7.91 15.16 -1.92
N GLN A 113 -6.72 15.77 -2.03
CA GLN A 113 -6.23 16.33 -3.30
C GLN A 113 -6.24 15.30 -4.44
N TRP A 114 -5.84 14.05 -4.14
CA TRP A 114 -5.83 12.95 -5.09
C TRP A 114 -7.24 12.56 -5.58
N GLU A 115 -8.27 12.70 -4.75
CA GLU A 115 -9.66 12.40 -5.13
C GLU A 115 -10.22 13.42 -6.13
N THR A 116 -9.69 14.65 -6.10
CA THR A 116 -10.07 15.73 -7.00
C THR A 116 -9.19 15.84 -8.25
N ASP A 117 -8.15 15.02 -8.34
CA ASP A 117 -7.25 15.01 -9.48
C ASP A 117 -7.91 14.37 -10.71
N ASN A 118 -7.91 15.07 -11.85
CA ASN A 118 -8.56 14.63 -13.08
C ASN A 118 -7.58 14.08 -14.14
N MET A 119 -6.29 13.90 -13.82
CA MET A 119 -5.30 13.57 -14.85
C MET A 119 -5.59 12.24 -15.54
N TRP A 120 -6.13 11.26 -14.81
CA TRP A 120 -6.50 9.99 -15.42
C TRP A 120 -7.60 10.19 -16.45
N GLN A 121 -8.65 10.91 -16.08
CA GLN A 121 -9.79 11.21 -16.94
C GLN A 121 -9.34 12.04 -18.15
N ASP A 122 -8.46 13.03 -17.94
CA ASP A 122 -7.88 13.82 -19.02
C ASP A 122 -7.05 12.95 -19.96
N SER A 123 -6.26 12.00 -19.43
CA SER A 123 -5.45 11.09 -20.25
C SER A 123 -6.33 10.20 -21.13
N LEU A 124 -7.45 9.71 -20.60
CA LEU A 124 -8.41 8.88 -21.34
C LEU A 124 -9.14 9.68 -22.43
N GLN A 125 -9.51 10.94 -22.15
CA GLN A 125 -10.18 11.80 -23.13
C GLN A 125 -9.29 12.19 -24.31
N ASN A 126 -7.97 12.17 -24.14
CA ASN A 126 -6.99 12.52 -25.16
C ASN A 126 -6.41 11.29 -25.88
N LEU A 127 -6.99 10.10 -25.70
CA LEU A 127 -6.59 8.92 -26.48
C LEU A 127 -7.00 9.10 -27.96
N PRO A 128 -6.19 8.60 -28.91
CA PRO A 128 -6.56 8.58 -30.33
C PRO A 128 -7.87 7.84 -30.61
N ASP A 129 -8.61 8.25 -31.63
CA ASP A 129 -9.87 7.61 -32.03
C ASP A 129 -9.70 6.14 -32.45
N ASP A 130 -8.51 5.77 -32.93
CA ASP A 130 -8.13 4.42 -33.34
C ASP A 130 -7.51 3.60 -32.20
N PHE A 131 -7.49 4.12 -30.97
CA PHE A 131 -6.94 3.43 -29.82
C PHE A 131 -7.78 2.19 -29.45
N SER A 132 -7.17 1.01 -29.48
CA SER A 132 -7.78 -0.24 -29.05
C SER A 132 -7.51 -0.50 -27.56
N LEU A 133 -8.57 -0.78 -26.80
CA LEU A 133 -8.44 -1.26 -25.42
C LEU A 133 -7.76 -2.63 -25.39
N LEU A 134 -7.13 -2.94 -24.25
CA LEU A 134 -6.46 -4.22 -24.03
C LEU A 134 -7.46 -5.37 -23.97
N ASP A 135 -7.06 -6.52 -24.51
CA ASP A 135 -7.79 -7.77 -24.35
C ASP A 135 -7.70 -8.27 -22.90
N CYS A 136 -8.82 -8.78 -22.40
CA CYS A 136 -8.88 -9.36 -21.07
C CYS A 136 -8.00 -10.61 -20.99
N TYR A 137 -7.06 -10.66 -20.04
CA TYR A 137 -6.23 -11.85 -19.82
C TYR A 137 -6.97 -12.97 -19.06
N ILE A 138 -8.07 -12.61 -18.38
CA ILE A 138 -8.77 -13.51 -17.45
C ILE A 138 -9.92 -14.25 -18.12
N HIS A 139 -10.61 -13.58 -19.04
CA HIS A 139 -11.83 -14.08 -19.64
C HIS A 139 -11.65 -14.16 -21.15
N ASP A 140 -11.86 -15.36 -21.70
CA ASP A 140 -11.83 -15.58 -23.15
C ASP A 140 -13.03 -14.91 -23.85
N GLU A 141 -14.15 -14.75 -23.13
CA GLU A 141 -15.38 -14.18 -23.66
C GLU A 141 -15.67 -12.78 -23.08
N PRO A 142 -15.93 -11.76 -23.93
CA PRO A 142 -16.23 -10.40 -23.48
C PRO A 142 -17.43 -10.29 -22.53
N GLU A 143 -18.43 -11.15 -22.70
CA GLU A 143 -19.65 -11.15 -21.88
C GLU A 143 -19.41 -11.62 -20.45
N MET A 144 -18.36 -12.41 -20.20
CA MET A 144 -17.95 -12.74 -18.84
C MET A 144 -17.21 -11.56 -18.19
N CYS A 145 -16.40 -10.84 -18.97
CA CYS A 145 -15.71 -9.64 -18.51
C CYS A 145 -16.70 -8.60 -17.95
N LYS A 146 -17.80 -8.36 -18.67
CA LYS A 146 -18.88 -7.42 -18.30
C LYS A 146 -19.68 -7.79 -17.05
N LYS A 147 -19.48 -8.97 -16.47
CA LYS A 147 -20.21 -9.42 -15.26
C LYS A 147 -19.36 -9.29 -13.99
N ASP A 148 -18.04 -9.20 -14.12
CA ASP A 148 -17.11 -9.14 -13.00
C ASP A 148 -16.73 -7.68 -12.70
N HIS A 149 -17.60 -6.97 -11.97
CA HIS A 149 -17.42 -5.54 -11.61
C HIS A 149 -17.64 -5.24 -10.12
N GLN A 150 -17.55 -6.26 -9.26
CA GLN A 150 -17.89 -6.13 -7.84
C GLN A 150 -16.99 -5.14 -7.09
N PHE A 151 -15.72 -5.02 -7.50
CA PHE A 151 -14.70 -4.26 -6.77
C PHE A 151 -14.24 -3.00 -7.50
N ASP A 152 -14.85 -2.68 -8.64
CA ASP A 152 -14.43 -1.61 -9.55
C ASP A 152 -14.20 -0.28 -8.84
N LYS A 153 -15.13 0.15 -8.00
CA LYS A 153 -15.00 1.42 -7.28
C LYS A 153 -13.73 1.47 -6.43
N ILE A 154 -13.45 0.42 -5.66
CA ILE A 154 -12.31 0.39 -4.73
C ILE A 154 -11.01 0.31 -5.54
N LEU A 155 -10.97 -0.53 -6.59
CA LEU A 155 -9.80 -0.70 -7.43
C LEU A 155 -9.47 0.57 -8.24
N ASP A 156 -10.48 1.28 -8.73
CA ASP A 156 -10.29 2.55 -9.45
C ASP A 156 -9.86 3.67 -8.51
N GLN A 157 -10.37 3.71 -7.27
CA GLN A 157 -9.89 4.65 -6.24
C GLN A 157 -8.43 4.38 -5.85
N GLU A 158 -8.07 3.11 -5.67
CA GLU A 158 -6.69 2.69 -5.39
C GLU A 158 -5.75 3.10 -6.53
N PHE A 159 -6.15 2.85 -7.78
CA PHE A 159 -5.36 3.27 -8.94
C PHE A 159 -5.19 4.78 -9.01
N GLN A 160 -6.25 5.56 -8.80
CA GLN A 160 -6.20 7.02 -8.80
C GLN A 160 -5.22 7.54 -7.73
N LEU A 161 -5.21 6.93 -6.55
CA LEU A 161 -4.24 7.25 -5.51
C LEU A 161 -2.81 6.96 -5.96
N TYR A 162 -2.52 5.77 -6.49
CA TYR A 162 -1.17 5.45 -6.96
C TYR A 162 -0.73 6.36 -8.11
N LEU A 163 -1.64 6.67 -9.04
CA LEU A 163 -1.38 7.55 -10.16
C LEU A 163 -1.07 8.98 -9.68
N TYR A 164 -1.74 9.46 -8.62
CA TYR A 164 -1.41 10.72 -7.99
C TYR A 164 0.00 10.70 -7.37
N LEU A 165 0.36 9.62 -6.66
CA LEU A 165 1.64 9.48 -5.98
C LEU A 165 2.84 9.41 -6.94
N ILE A 166 2.69 8.77 -8.11
CA ILE A 166 3.83 8.58 -9.03
C ILE A 166 4.26 9.87 -9.74
N LYS A 167 3.35 10.84 -9.92
CA LYS A 167 3.57 12.04 -10.76
C LYS A 167 4.86 12.79 -10.47
N PRO A 168 5.15 13.22 -9.22
CA PRO A 168 6.36 13.98 -8.94
C PRO A 168 7.63 13.19 -9.30
N TYR A 169 7.63 11.88 -9.06
CA TYR A 169 8.78 11.03 -9.33
C TYR A 169 8.97 10.77 -10.82
N ALA A 170 7.89 10.50 -11.57
CA ALA A 170 7.95 10.35 -13.02
C ALA A 170 8.51 11.61 -13.70
N ALA A 171 8.19 12.81 -13.19
CA ALA A 171 8.72 14.07 -13.69
C ALA A 171 10.23 14.26 -13.39
N MET A 172 10.77 13.63 -12.35
CA MET A 172 12.17 13.72 -11.94
C MET A 172 13.11 12.76 -12.70
N ILE A 173 12.57 11.80 -13.46
CA ILE A 173 13.38 10.88 -14.26
C ILE A 173 14.19 11.67 -15.29
N SER A 174 15.52 11.63 -15.16
CA SER A 174 16.43 12.46 -15.96
C SER A 174 16.63 11.91 -17.38
N SER A 175 16.64 10.58 -17.52
CA SER A 175 16.80 9.92 -18.81
C SER A 175 15.54 10.03 -19.67
N GLY A 176 15.67 10.58 -20.88
CA GLY A 176 14.53 10.72 -21.80
C GLY A 176 13.94 9.38 -22.24
N THR A 177 14.79 8.35 -22.41
CA THR A 177 14.35 7.01 -22.81
C THR A 177 13.57 6.32 -21.70
N GLU A 178 14.06 6.37 -20.45
CA GLU A 178 13.34 5.84 -19.30
C GLU A 178 12.03 6.59 -19.06
N ARG A 179 12.04 7.92 -19.17
CA ARG A 179 10.82 8.74 -19.03
C ARG A 179 9.77 8.34 -20.06
N THR A 180 10.18 8.08 -21.30
CA THR A 180 9.28 7.62 -22.37
C THR A 180 8.68 6.26 -22.04
N ARG A 181 9.50 5.34 -21.52
CA ARG A 181 9.06 4.00 -21.13
C ARG A 181 8.06 4.04 -19.96
N VAL A 182 8.36 4.82 -18.93
CA VAL A 182 7.45 5.04 -17.80
C VAL A 182 6.14 5.67 -18.28
N ALA A 183 6.19 6.67 -19.17
CA ALA A 183 4.99 7.26 -19.76
C ALA A 183 4.15 6.23 -20.53
N ALA A 184 4.79 5.36 -21.33
CA ALA A 184 4.09 4.31 -22.06
C ALA A 184 3.40 3.31 -21.11
N TRP A 185 4.07 2.89 -20.04
CA TRP A 185 3.47 2.04 -19.00
C TRP A 185 2.30 2.73 -18.31
N LEU A 186 2.44 3.99 -17.91
CA LEU A 186 1.35 4.75 -17.29
C LEU A 186 0.15 4.89 -18.22
N GLN A 187 0.38 5.15 -19.51
CA GLN A 187 -0.70 5.25 -20.49
C GLN A 187 -1.44 3.92 -20.67
N MET A 188 -0.71 2.80 -20.77
CA MET A 188 -1.33 1.47 -20.86
C MET A 188 -2.10 1.11 -19.58
N LEU A 189 -1.56 1.41 -18.40
CA LEU A 189 -2.27 1.13 -17.15
C LEU A 189 -3.53 1.98 -17.02
N CYS A 190 -3.48 3.25 -17.44
CA CYS A 190 -4.65 4.12 -17.50
C CYS A 190 -5.75 3.55 -18.42
N SER A 191 -5.42 2.84 -19.50
CA SER A 191 -6.41 2.29 -20.43
C SER A 191 -7.19 1.09 -19.88
N VAL A 192 -6.77 0.48 -18.77
CA VAL A 192 -7.57 -0.54 -18.07
C VAL A 192 -8.57 0.18 -17.16
N HIS A 193 -9.78 0.47 -17.65
CA HIS A 193 -10.76 1.28 -16.92
C HIS A 193 -12.22 0.93 -17.25
N GLY A 194 -13.14 1.58 -16.54
CA GLY A 194 -14.57 1.55 -16.86
C GLY A 194 -15.20 0.17 -16.79
N ASN A 195 -16.29 -0.03 -17.53
CA ASN A 195 -17.05 -1.29 -17.56
C ASN A 195 -16.56 -2.26 -18.65
N GLU A 196 -15.58 -1.85 -19.46
CA GLU A 196 -14.99 -2.72 -20.49
C GLU A 196 -13.95 -3.69 -19.90
N CYS A 197 -13.42 -3.36 -18.72
CA CYS A 197 -12.45 -4.17 -17.99
C CYS A 197 -13.04 -4.71 -16.69
N CYS A 198 -12.91 -6.01 -16.46
CA CYS A 198 -13.36 -6.64 -15.22
C CYS A 198 -12.50 -6.22 -14.00
N SER A 199 -13.07 -6.41 -12.80
CA SER A 199 -12.41 -6.18 -11.52
C SER A 199 -11.06 -6.93 -11.42
N ARG A 200 -10.94 -8.15 -11.95
CA ARG A 200 -9.65 -8.87 -11.95
C ARG A 200 -8.58 -8.22 -12.81
N MET A 201 -8.93 -7.68 -13.99
CA MET A 201 -7.98 -6.92 -14.81
C MET A 201 -7.57 -5.61 -14.12
N LYS A 202 -8.52 -4.94 -13.46
CA LYS A 202 -8.22 -3.75 -12.63
C LYS A 202 -7.29 -4.08 -11.45
N ALA A 203 -7.43 -5.25 -10.84
CA ALA A 203 -6.51 -5.72 -9.80
C ALA A 203 -5.10 -5.93 -10.36
N ILE A 204 -4.96 -6.58 -11.52
CA ILE A 204 -3.65 -6.72 -12.20
C ILE A 204 -3.05 -5.34 -12.50
N ARG A 205 -3.84 -4.41 -13.05
CA ARG A 205 -3.40 -3.02 -13.27
C ARG A 205 -2.84 -2.41 -11.99
N ASN A 206 -3.53 -2.59 -10.87
CA ASN A 206 -3.11 -2.02 -9.58
C ASN A 206 -1.81 -2.66 -9.06
N ASP A 207 -1.62 -3.97 -9.24
CA ASP A 207 -0.36 -4.66 -8.92
C ASP A 207 0.81 -4.03 -9.70
N TYR A 208 0.63 -3.83 -11.02
CA TYR A 208 1.63 -3.15 -11.86
C TYR A 208 1.87 -1.72 -11.42
N MET A 209 0.81 -0.97 -11.12
CA MET A 209 0.91 0.43 -10.73
C MET A 209 1.69 0.59 -9.41
N MET A 210 1.40 -0.27 -8.43
CA MET A 210 2.10 -0.30 -7.15
C MET A 210 3.58 -0.67 -7.33
N ALA A 211 3.89 -1.68 -8.16
CA ALA A 211 5.26 -2.07 -8.46
C ALA A 211 6.01 -0.96 -9.20
N LEU A 212 5.40 -0.34 -10.21
CA LEU A 212 5.98 0.78 -10.96
C LEU A 212 6.28 1.96 -10.04
N LEU A 213 5.36 2.32 -9.13
CA LEU A 213 5.57 3.35 -8.12
C LEU A 213 6.83 3.07 -7.28
N GLY A 214 7.02 1.81 -6.87
CA GLY A 214 8.22 1.38 -6.16
C GLY A 214 9.51 1.63 -6.94
N TYR A 215 9.57 1.26 -8.22
CA TYR A 215 10.76 1.48 -9.05
C TYR A 215 11.00 2.96 -9.39
N VAL A 216 9.92 3.70 -9.64
CA VAL A 216 10.00 5.12 -9.99
C VAL A 216 10.38 6.00 -8.80
N HIS A 217 10.13 5.57 -7.55
CA HIS A 217 10.72 6.22 -6.37
C HIS A 217 12.26 6.23 -6.39
N ASP A 218 12.87 5.18 -6.95
CA ASP A 218 14.32 5.11 -7.18
C ASP A 218 14.73 5.74 -8.53
N LEU A 219 13.80 6.42 -9.21
CA LEU A 219 13.98 7.10 -10.50
C LEU A 219 14.42 6.18 -11.65
N ARG A 220 14.05 4.90 -11.62
CA ARG A 220 14.47 3.89 -12.61
C ARG A 220 13.30 3.08 -13.14
N ALA A 221 13.43 2.58 -14.36
CA ALA A 221 12.49 1.64 -14.96
C ALA A 221 13.16 0.27 -15.22
N VAL A 222 13.05 -0.64 -14.25
CA VAL A 222 13.72 -1.95 -14.26
C VAL A 222 12.74 -3.11 -14.09
N GLY A 223 13.25 -4.36 -14.19
CA GLY A 223 12.45 -5.57 -14.04
C GLY A 223 11.39 -5.69 -15.15
N PRO A 224 10.10 -5.90 -14.83
CA PRO A 224 9.05 -5.98 -15.86
C PRO A 224 8.83 -4.66 -16.61
N PHE A 225 9.36 -3.55 -16.11
CA PHE A 225 9.30 -2.21 -16.71
C PHE A 225 10.55 -1.85 -17.52
N ALA A 226 11.46 -2.81 -17.73
CA ALA A 226 12.66 -2.65 -18.54
C ALA A 226 12.37 -2.46 -20.03
N GLU A 227 11.25 -3.00 -20.49
CA GLU A 227 10.81 -2.93 -21.88
C GLU A 227 9.53 -2.11 -21.97
N ASN A 228 9.15 -1.74 -23.19
CA ASN A 228 7.85 -1.12 -23.42
C ASN A 228 6.72 -2.13 -23.14
N PRO A 229 5.57 -1.65 -22.67
CA PRO A 229 4.42 -2.51 -22.45
C PRO A 229 3.93 -3.17 -23.74
N SER A 230 3.30 -4.35 -23.59
CA SER A 230 2.52 -4.96 -24.67
C SER A 230 1.13 -4.33 -24.73
N TRP A 231 0.77 -3.77 -25.88
CA TRP A 231 -0.55 -3.17 -26.12
C TRP A 231 -1.65 -4.18 -26.48
N GLN A 232 -1.40 -5.48 -26.32
CA GLN A 232 -2.39 -6.53 -26.58
C GLN A 232 -3.12 -6.95 -25.31
N THR A 233 -2.37 -7.32 -24.27
CA THR A 233 -2.96 -7.81 -23.01
C THR A 233 -2.01 -7.55 -21.85
N LEU A 234 -2.59 -7.39 -20.67
CA LEU A 234 -1.85 -7.21 -19.42
C LEU A 234 -1.84 -8.53 -18.64
N LYS A 235 -0.73 -9.26 -18.73
CA LYS A 235 -0.51 -10.49 -17.96
C LYS A 235 -0.37 -10.19 -16.46
N PRO A 236 -0.63 -11.12 -15.54
CA PRO A 236 -0.36 -10.94 -14.12
C PRO A 236 1.10 -10.58 -13.85
N LEU A 237 1.33 -9.63 -12.93
CA LEU A 237 2.67 -9.11 -12.64
C LEU A 237 3.64 -10.21 -12.21
N ALA A 238 3.16 -11.19 -11.44
CA ALA A 238 3.97 -12.33 -11.01
C ALA A 238 4.50 -13.17 -12.19
N GLU A 239 3.73 -13.30 -13.27
CA GLU A 239 4.17 -14.01 -14.48
C GLU A 239 5.19 -13.18 -15.27
N ALA A 240 4.92 -11.88 -15.44
CA ALA A 240 5.85 -10.97 -16.11
C ALA A 240 7.19 -10.82 -15.36
N ALA A 241 7.14 -10.78 -14.02
CA ALA A 241 8.34 -10.71 -13.19
C ALA A 241 9.21 -11.96 -13.34
N LYS A 242 8.62 -13.16 -13.43
CA LYS A 242 9.35 -14.41 -13.70
C LYS A 242 10.08 -14.35 -15.04
N LEU A 243 9.38 -13.94 -16.09
CA LEU A 243 9.97 -13.78 -17.43
C LEU A 243 11.10 -12.73 -17.44
N ALA A 244 10.93 -11.62 -16.71
CA ALA A 244 11.97 -10.60 -16.59
C ALA A 244 13.23 -11.13 -15.89
N VAL A 245 13.08 -11.97 -14.85
CA VAL A 245 14.20 -12.61 -14.16
C VAL A 245 14.92 -13.62 -15.06
N GLU A 246 14.19 -14.38 -15.88
CA GLU A 246 14.78 -15.32 -16.84
C GLU A 246 15.63 -14.61 -17.90
N ASN A 247 15.22 -13.40 -18.32
CA ASN A 247 15.94 -12.61 -19.33
C ASN A 247 17.04 -11.70 -18.74
N CYS A 248 16.94 -11.34 -17.46
CA CYS A 248 17.87 -10.44 -16.77
C CYS A 248 17.89 -10.73 -15.27
N ALA A 249 18.61 -11.78 -14.86
CA ALA A 249 18.77 -12.09 -13.44
C ALA A 249 19.52 -10.97 -12.72
N ILE A 250 18.96 -10.47 -11.61
CA ILE A 250 19.62 -9.42 -10.79
C ILE A 250 20.96 -9.89 -10.21
N THR A 251 21.15 -11.22 -10.14
CA THR A 251 22.38 -11.88 -9.69
C THR A 251 23.39 -12.11 -10.79
N ASP A 252 23.10 -11.75 -12.05
CA ASP A 252 24.07 -11.85 -13.14
C ASP A 252 25.01 -10.64 -13.12
N PRO A 253 26.29 -10.82 -12.69
CA PRO A 253 27.25 -9.73 -12.65
C PRO A 253 27.69 -9.27 -14.04
N THR A 254 27.32 -9.99 -15.10
CA THR A 254 27.61 -9.63 -16.51
C THR A 254 26.42 -8.99 -17.21
N GLY A 255 25.26 -8.90 -16.53
CA GLY A 255 24.04 -8.35 -17.08
C GLY A 255 24.11 -6.85 -17.37
N CYS A 256 23.22 -6.36 -18.24
CA CYS A 256 23.18 -4.95 -18.62
C CYS A 256 22.98 -4.01 -17.41
N TYR A 257 22.22 -4.42 -16.40
CA TYR A 257 22.02 -3.66 -15.16
C TYR A 257 23.26 -3.59 -14.27
N ALA A 258 24.07 -4.65 -14.25
CA ALA A 258 25.35 -4.64 -13.53
C ALA A 258 26.32 -3.67 -14.22
N ASN A 259 26.38 -3.69 -15.55
CA ASN A 259 27.18 -2.75 -16.33
C ASN A 259 26.71 -1.30 -16.17
N GLU A 260 25.40 -1.05 -16.18
CA GLU A 260 24.83 0.28 -15.93
C GLU A 260 25.11 0.76 -14.51
N PHE A 261 24.95 -0.12 -13.51
CA PHE A 261 25.30 0.19 -12.13
C PHE A 261 26.77 0.61 -12.01
N LEU A 262 27.68 -0.19 -12.59
CA LEU A 262 29.12 0.08 -12.60
C LEU A 262 29.45 1.39 -13.34
N ALA A 263 28.81 1.67 -14.46
CA ALA A 263 29.01 2.91 -15.23
C ALA A 263 28.55 4.16 -14.46
N ASN A 264 27.55 4.03 -13.59
CA ASN A 264 27.04 5.11 -12.75
C ASN A 264 27.80 5.28 -11.43
N GLN A 265 28.80 4.43 -11.15
CA GLN A 265 29.62 4.61 -9.96
C GLN A 265 30.65 5.73 -10.17
N PRO A 266 30.98 6.51 -9.11
CA PRO A 266 32.02 7.52 -9.21
C PRO A 266 33.35 6.86 -9.59
N MET A 267 33.99 7.36 -10.66
CA MET A 267 35.35 6.95 -11.01
C MET A 267 36.32 7.50 -9.96
N PRO A 268 37.13 6.66 -9.31
CA PRO A 268 38.10 7.11 -8.35
C PRO A 268 39.33 7.69 -9.04
N ASP A 269 39.91 8.73 -8.44
CA ASP A 269 41.13 9.37 -8.94
C ASP A 269 42.38 8.49 -8.79
N ASP A 270 42.40 7.57 -7.80
CA ASP A 270 43.44 6.57 -7.59
C ASP A 270 42.89 5.34 -6.83
N GLY A 271 43.30 4.12 -7.23
CA GLY A 271 43.00 2.86 -6.54
C GLY A 271 42.03 1.90 -7.26
N ALA A 272 41.86 0.69 -6.71
CA ALA A 272 40.91 -0.32 -7.20
C ALA A 272 39.71 -0.44 -6.24
N PHE A 273 38.50 -0.49 -6.79
CA PHE A 273 37.26 -0.69 -6.04
C PHE A 273 36.68 -2.06 -6.37
N CYS A 274 36.08 -2.71 -5.38
CA CYS A 274 35.33 -3.93 -5.55
C CYS A 274 33.91 -3.70 -5.06
N TYR A 275 32.93 -3.89 -5.95
CA TYR A 275 31.51 -3.88 -5.60
C TYR A 275 31.09 -5.32 -5.35
N ILE A 276 30.65 -5.60 -4.13
CA ILE A 276 30.16 -6.91 -3.73
C ILE A 276 28.64 -6.82 -3.67
N ALA A 277 27.95 -7.56 -4.54
CA ALA A 277 26.50 -7.74 -4.43
C ALA A 277 26.20 -8.63 -3.21
N ILE A 278 25.72 -8.05 -2.12
CA ILE A 278 25.22 -8.80 -0.96
C ILE A 278 23.73 -9.04 -1.18
N THR A 279 23.38 -10.15 -1.82
CA THR A 279 22.01 -10.66 -1.83
C THR A 279 21.82 -11.53 -0.60
N GLY A 280 21.06 -11.03 0.38
CA GLY A 280 20.90 -11.72 1.67
C GLY A 280 19.89 -12.86 1.61
N ASP A 281 20.35 -14.06 1.96
CA ASP A 281 19.61 -14.92 2.87
C ASP A 281 20.21 -14.71 4.27
N LEU A 282 19.89 -13.57 4.88
CA LEU A 282 20.48 -13.08 6.14
C LEU A 282 19.92 -13.78 7.40
N VAL A 283 19.15 -14.88 7.24
CA VAL A 283 18.47 -15.56 8.35
C VAL A 283 19.23 -16.79 8.87
N THR A 284 20.21 -17.34 8.15
CA THR A 284 20.89 -18.59 8.57
C THR A 284 22.23 -18.41 9.29
N SER A 285 22.79 -17.20 9.37
CA SER A 285 24.12 -16.97 9.98
C SER A 285 24.12 -16.61 11.47
N ASN A 286 22.96 -16.56 12.14
CA ASN A 286 22.87 -16.35 13.59
C ASN A 286 22.47 -17.60 14.38
N LEU A 287 22.86 -18.79 13.94
CA LEU A 287 22.96 -19.93 14.84
C LEU A 287 24.35 -19.91 15.49
N PRO A 288 24.47 -19.68 16.81
CA PRO A 288 25.72 -19.98 17.49
C PRO A 288 25.97 -21.48 17.32
N GLN A 289 27.07 -21.83 16.65
CA GLN A 289 27.65 -23.15 16.79
C GLN A 289 28.23 -23.25 18.19
N THR A 290 27.39 -23.68 19.14
CA THR A 290 27.68 -24.52 20.32
C THR A 290 26.50 -24.48 21.27
#